data_AF-A0A0N1ER51-F1
#
_entry.id   AF-A0A0N1ER51-F1
#
_cell.length_a   1.000
_cell.length_b   1.000
_cell.length_c   1.000
_cell.angle_alpha   90.00
_cell.angle_beta   90.00
_cell.angle_gamma   90.00
#
_symmetry.space_group_name_H-M   'P 1'
#
loop_
_entity.id
_entity.type
_entity.pdbx_description
1 polymer ?
#
loop_
_entity_poly.entity_id
_entity_poly.type
_entity_poly.pdbx_seq_one_letter_code
_entity_poly.pdbx_strand_id
1 'polypeptide(L)' 'MTRGVYVPVDECARNGRFLSLRADDGTPHCASWDSELGGFAYGPGLPVQKRITHYFVRLPGAPPAEGSY' A
#
# COMPACT_ATOMS: atom_id res chain seq x y z
N MET A 1 -15.91 11.41 10.25
CA MET A 1 -14.42 11.48 10.26
C MET A 1 -13.86 10.22 9.60
N THR A 2 -12.76 10.35 8.87
CA THR A 2 -12.04 9.23 8.24
C THR A 2 -10.63 9.13 8.83
N ARG A 3 -10.15 7.92 9.08
CA ARG A 3 -8.79 7.66 9.57
C ARG A 3 -7.95 6.98 8.49
N GLY A 4 -6.67 7.33 8.44
CA GLY A 4 -5.69 6.66 7.59
C GLY A 4 -5.08 5.46 8.29
N VAL A 5 -5.02 4.30 7.63
CA VAL A 5 -4.34 3.11 8.14
C VAL A 5 -3.55 2.42 7.03
N TYR A 6 -2.44 1.79 7.41
CA TYR A 6 -1.73 0.85 6.54
C TYR A 6 -2.26 -0.55 6.81
N VAL A 7 -2.81 -1.19 5.79
CA VAL A 7 -3.34 -2.56 5.86
C VAL A 7 -2.45 -3.50 5.05
N PRO A 8 -2.29 -4.77 5.48
CA PRO A 8 -1.49 -5.74 4.73
C PRO A 8 -1.97 -5.90 3.29
N VAL A 9 -1.04 -6.16 2.37
CA VAL A 9 -1.36 -6.43 0.96
C VAL A 9 -2.29 -7.65 0.84
N ASP A 10 -3.43 -7.43 0.20
CA ASP A 10 -4.46 -8.42 -0.11
C ASP A 10 -4.83 -8.38 -1.61
N GLU A 11 -5.93 -9.02 -2.01
CA GLU A 11 -6.42 -8.94 -3.40
C GLU A 11 -6.83 -7.52 -3.81
N CYS A 12 -7.33 -6.70 -2.87
CA CYS A 12 -7.71 -5.31 -3.15
C CYS A 12 -6.49 -4.47 -3.53
N ALA A 13 -5.33 -4.72 -2.91
CA ALA A 13 -4.08 -4.05 -3.26
C ALA A 13 -3.60 -4.36 -4.69
N ARG A 14 -4.12 -5.42 -5.32
CA ARG A 14 -3.72 -5.91 -6.65
C ARG A 14 -4.67 -5.51 -7.77
N ASN A 15 -5.56 -4.54 -7.53
CA ASN A 15 -6.59 -4.10 -8.46
C ASN A 15 -6.11 -3.17 -9.60
N GLY A 16 -4.79 -3.01 -9.79
CA GLY A 16 -4.21 -2.15 -10.84
C GLY A 16 -4.28 -0.64 -10.57
N ARG A 17 -4.70 -0.20 -9.38
CA ARG A 17 -4.70 1.24 -9.02
C ARG A 17 -3.38 1.66 -8.40
N PHE A 18 -3.03 2.93 -8.58
CA PHE A 18 -1.93 3.55 -7.84
C PHE A 18 -2.34 3.75 -6.38
N LEU A 19 -1.51 3.25 -5.48
CA LEU A 19 -1.70 3.28 -4.04
C LEU A 19 -0.48 3.90 -3.37
N SER A 20 -0.70 4.53 -2.21
CA SER A 20 0.41 4.80 -1.28
C SER A 20 0.70 3.50 -0.53
N LEU A 21 1.91 2.98 -0.73
CA LEU A 21 2.38 1.68 -0.26
C LEU A 21 3.49 1.86 0.76
N ARG A 22 3.71 0.83 1.59
CA ARG A 22 4.81 0.78 2.54
C ARG A 22 5.65 -0.48 2.33
N ALA A 23 6.95 -0.30 2.16
CA ALA A 23 7.92 -1.38 2.12
C ALA A 23 8.14 -1.99 3.51
N ASP A 24 8.79 -3.15 3.54
CA ASP A 24 9.27 -3.81 4.75
C ASP A 24 10.22 -2.95 5.60
N ASP A 25 11.09 -2.15 4.96
CA ASP A 25 11.96 -1.18 5.63
C ASP A 25 11.24 0.12 6.04
N GLY A 26 9.92 0.19 5.82
CA GLY A 26 9.09 1.33 6.16
C GLY A 26 9.08 2.46 5.12
N THR A 27 9.85 2.36 4.04
CA THR A 27 9.87 3.35 2.95
C THR A 27 8.50 3.46 2.27
N PRO A 28 7.97 4.69 2.06
CA PRO A 28 6.72 4.88 1.33
C PRO A 28 6.95 4.84 -0.20
N HIS A 29 5.99 4.28 -0.93
CA HIS A 29 5.98 4.23 -2.39
C HIS A 29 4.63 4.67 -2.95
N CYS A 30 4.60 5.22 -4.17
CA CYS A 30 3.38 5.44 -4.93
C CYS A 30 3.44 4.61 -6.22
N ALA A 31 2.79 3.45 -6.21
CA ALA A 31 2.91 2.45 -7.27
C ALA A 31 1.59 1.71 -7.47
N SER A 32 1.45 1.04 -8.62
CA SER A 32 0.30 0.18 -8.94
C SER A 32 0.75 -1.27 -9.09
N TRP A 33 -0.17 -2.21 -8.90
CA TRP A 33 0.11 -3.61 -9.18
C TRP A 33 0.20 -3.85 -10.68
N ASP A 34 1.32 -4.41 -11.11
CA ASP A 34 1.57 -4.85 -12.48
C ASP A 34 1.52 -6.38 -12.51
N SER A 35 0.51 -6.91 -13.21
CA SER A 35 0.30 -8.36 -13.34
C SER A 35 1.32 -9.04 -14.23
N GLU A 36 1.92 -8.34 -15.19
CA GLU A 36 2.95 -8.90 -16.07
C GLU A 36 4.26 -9.09 -15.29
N LEU A 37 4.57 -8.15 -14.39
CA LEU A 37 5.73 -8.24 -13.50
C LEU A 37 5.48 -9.09 -12.25
N GLY A 38 4.21 -9.36 -11.91
CA GLY A 38 3.85 -10.05 -10.67
C GLY A 38 4.20 -9.26 -9.40
N GLY A 39 4.19 -7.93 -9.49
CA GLY A 39 4.69 -7.05 -8.43
C GLY A 39 4.19 -5.61 -8.56
N PHE A 40 4.58 -4.76 -7.61
CA PHE A 40 4.26 -3.34 -7.68
C PHE A 40 5.30 -2.60 -8.54
N ALA A 41 4.82 -1.72 -9.42
CA ALA A 41 5.66 -0.92 -10.30
C ALA A 41 5.27 0.57 -10.26
N TYR A 42 6.28 1.41 -10.37
CA TYR A 42 6.11 2.81 -10.70
C TYR A 42 5.84 2.95 -12.20
N GLY A 43 4.99 3.90 -12.58
CA GLY A 43 4.83 4.33 -13.97
C GLY A 43 4.79 3.17 -14.98
N PRO A 44 5.30 3.34 -16.21
CA PRO A 44 5.33 2.27 -17.20
C PRO A 44 6.40 1.22 -16.84
N GLY A 45 6.04 0.27 -15.97
CA GLY A 45 6.76 -0.99 -15.77
C GLY A 45 8.09 -0.90 -15.01
N LEU A 46 8.36 0.17 -14.25
CA LEU A 46 9.56 0.24 -13.41
C LEU A 46 9.29 -0.45 -12.06
N PRO A 47 9.81 -1.65 -11.79
CA PRO A 47 9.47 -2.39 -10.58
C PRO A 47 9.97 -1.69 -9.31
N VAL A 48 9.17 -1.76 -8.25
CA VAL A 48 9.62 -1.40 -6.90
C VAL A 48 10.55 -2.51 -6.41
N GLN A 49 11.83 -2.20 -6.24
CA GLN A 49 12.89 -3.14 -5.83
C GLN A 49 12.81 -3.58 -4.36
N LYS A 50 11.70 -3.29 -3.68
CA LYS A 50 11.49 -3.53 -2.26
C LYS A 50 10.24 -4.37 -2.06
N ARG A 51 10.21 -5.17 -0.99
CA ARG A 51 9.03 -5.95 -0.64
C ARG A 51 7.96 -5.02 -0.09
N ILE A 52 6.91 -4.79 -0.86
CA ILE A 52 5.72 -4.08 -0.39
C ILE A 52 4.95 -4.98 0.57
N THR A 53 4.66 -4.46 1.77
CA THR A 53 3.96 -5.19 2.82
C THR A 53 2.57 -4.64 3.10
N HIS A 54 2.35 -3.33 2.91
CA HIS A 54 1.08 -2.66 3.22
C HIS A 54 0.68 -1.63 2.17
N TYR A 55 -0.61 -1.33 2.07
CA TYR A 55 -1.16 -0.19 1.35
C TYR A 55 -1.99 0.70 2.26
N PHE A 56 -2.04 2.00 1.94
CA PHE A 56 -2.76 2.99 2.72
C PHE A 56 -4.22 3.06 2.28
N VAL A 57 -5.12 3.00 3.25
CA VAL A 57 -6.57 3.20 3.05
C VAL A 57 -7.12 4.24 4.01
N ARG A 58 -8.21 4.88 3.57
CA ARG A 58 -9.03 5.74 4.42
C ARG A 58 -10.27 4.95 4.83
N LEU A 59 -10.39 4.68 6.13
CA LEU A 59 -11.55 3.99 6.70
C LEU A 59 -12.45 4.99 7.43
N PRO A 60 -13.77 4.74 7.49
CA PRO A 60 -14.65 5.48 8.39
C PRO A 60 -14.21 5.32 9.85
N GLY A 61 -14.36 6.38 10.65
CA GLY A 61 -14.12 6.36 12.10
C GLY A 61 -12.95 7.23 12.56
N ALA A 62 -12.84 7.40 13.88
CA ALA A 62 -11.73 8.11 14.52
C ALA A 62 -10.44 7.26 14.51
N PRO A 63 -9.25 7.90 14.44
CA PRO A 63 -7.98 7.18 14.59
C PRO A 63 -7.99 6.32 15.87
N PRO A 64 -7.36 5.13 15.86
CA PRO A 64 -7.25 4.34 17.09
C PRO A 64 -6.60 5.19 18.20
N ALA A 65 -7.05 4.99 19.44
CA ALA A 65 -6.41 5.63 20.59
C ALA A 65 -4.92 5.23 20.60
N GLU A 66 -4.02 6.19 20.86
CA GLU A 66 -2.59 5.92 20.91
C GLU A 66 -2.29 4.71 21.82
N GLY A 67 -1.50 3.76 21.34
CA GLY A 67 -1.04 2.60 22.12
C GLY A 67 -1.79 1.29 21.90
N SER A 68 -2.73 1.21 20.95
CA SER A 68 -3.36 -0.07 20.58
C SER A 68 -2.65 -0.69 19.37
N TYR A 69 -1.65 -1.53 19.60
CA TYR A 69 -1.06 -2.44 18.60
C TYR A 69 -1.29 -3.89 19.02
#